data_AF-A0A2V8TMV7-F1
#
_entry.id   AF-A0A2V8TMV7-F1
#
_cell.length_a   1.000
_cell.length_b   1.000
_cell.length_c   1.000
_cell.angle_alpha   90.00
_cell.angle_beta   90.00
_cell.angle_gamma   90.00
#
_symmetry.space_group_name_H-M   'P 1'
#
loop_
_entity.id
_entity.type
_entity.pdbx_description
1 polymer ?
#
loop_
_entity_poly.entity_id
_entity_poly.type
_entity_poly.pdbx_seq_one_letter_code
_entity_poly.pdbx_strand_id
1 'polypeptide(L)' 'MRIRVLFFGVLRDIVGLREDSLELPEGGRLETVLEHYAGRFPRLREMSASVVPALNQQFSSTSAMLSEGDEVA' A
#
# COMPACT_ATOMS: atom_id res chain seq x y z
N MET A 1 -0.94 -14.55 -1.48
CA MET A 1 -1.67 -13.93 -0.39
C MET A 1 -2.52 -12.75 -0.85
N ARG A 2 -3.71 -12.60 -0.28
CA ARG A 2 -4.62 -11.48 -0.53
C ARG A 2 -4.58 -10.50 0.63
N ILE A 3 -4.36 -9.22 0.33
CA ILE A 3 -4.36 -8.15 1.31
C ILE A 3 -5.41 -7.10 0.96
N ARG A 4 -5.74 -6.23 1.91
CA ARG A 4 -6.57 -5.05 1.70
C ARG A 4 -5.70 -3.81 1.75
N VAL A 5 -5.86 -2.92 0.77
CA VAL A 5 -5.15 -1.64 0.70
C VAL A 5 -6.16 -0.53 0.81
N LEU A 6 -5.99 0.36 1.78
CA LEU A 6 -6.83 1.52 2.02
C LEU A 6 -6.12 2.78 1.54
N PHE A 7 -6.88 3.72 0.99
CA PHE A 7 -6.35 5.01 0.55
C PHE A 7 -7.04 6.15 1.30
N PHE A 8 -6.23 7.08 1.80
CA PHE A 8 -6.70 8.24 2.56
C PHE A 8 -6.25 9.55 1.92
N GLY A 9 -7.04 10.61 2.15
CA GLY A 9 -6.73 11.97 1.70
C GLY A 9 -6.33 12.04 0.22
N VAL A 10 -5.20 12.67 -0.05
CA VAL A 10 -4.69 12.89 -1.40
C VAL A 10 -4.41 11.57 -2.14
N LEU A 11 -4.02 10.49 -1.45
CA LEU A 11 -3.80 9.19 -2.10
C LEU A 11 -5.09 8.61 -2.67
N ARG A 12 -6.21 8.79 -1.95
CA ARG A 12 -7.54 8.40 -2.44
C ARG A 12 -7.93 9.22 -3.67
N ASP A 13 -7.62 10.51 -3.70
CA ASP A 13 -7.93 11.37 -4.85
C ASP A 13 -7.08 11.01 -6.08
N ILE A 14 -5.84 10.57 -5.87
CA ILE A 14 -4.94 10.10 -6.94
C ILE A 14 -5.39 8.76 -7.50
N VAL A 15 -5.67 7.79 -6.64
CA VAL A 15 -6.04 6.43 -7.04
C VAL A 15 -7.50 6.35 -7.50
N GLY A 16 -8.35 7.25 -7.02
CA GLY A 16 -9.79 7.28 -7.30
C GLY A 16 -10.59 6.21 -6.55
N LEU A 17 -9.94 5.40 -5.71
CA LEU A 17 -10.52 4.30 -4.95
C LEU A 17 -10.34 4.54 -3.45
N ARG A 18 -11.30 4.12 -2.65
CA ARG A 18 -11.18 4.12 -1.18
C ARG A 18 -10.35 2.95 -0.68
N GLU A 19 -10.49 1.81 -1.34
CA GLU A 19 -9.77 0.59 -1.06
C GLU A 19 -9.57 -0.22 -2.34
N ASP A 20 -8.56 -1.08 -2.34
CA ASP A 20 -8.31 -2.09 -3.36
C ASP A 20 -7.90 -3.40 -2.67
N SER A 21 -8.08 -4.52 -3.36
CA SER A 21 -7.66 -5.82 -2.86
C SER A 21 -6.56 -6.37 -3.75
N LEU A 22 -5.37 -6.52 -3.16
CA LEU A 22 -4.16 -6.86 -3.90
C LEU A 22 -3.76 -8.32 -3.64
N GLU A 23 -3.52 -9.05 -4.72
CA GLU A 23 -2.97 -10.40 -4.67
C GLU A 23 -1.46 -10.34 -4.91
N LEU A 24 -0.69 -10.87 -3.96
CA LEU A 24 0.76 -10.90 -3.97
C LEU A 24 1.27 -12.32 -3.73
N PRO A 25 2.49 -12.67 -4.14
CA PRO A 25 3.16 -13.88 -3.65
C PRO A 25 3.26 -13.89 -2.12
N GLU A 26 3.30 -15.08 -1.51
CA GLU A 26 3.58 -15.20 -0.07
C GLU A 26 4.95 -14.60 0.28
N GLY A 27 5.06 -14.01 1.47
CA GLY A 27 6.28 -13.34 1.92
C GLY A 27 6.54 -11.99 1.21
N GLY A 28 5.53 -11.45 0.54
CA GLY A 28 5.57 -10.09 0.00
C GLY A 28 5.82 -9.05 1.10
N ARG A 29 6.41 -7.93 0.70
CA ARG A 29 6.73 -6.82 1.59
C ARG A 29 5.85 -5.62 1.29
N LEU A 30 5.75 -4.73 2.26
CA LEU A 30 5.01 -3.50 2.12
C LEU A 30 5.56 -2.63 0.96
N GLU A 31 6.87 -2.66 0.72
CA GLU A 31 7.49 -2.02 -0.45
C GLU A 31 6.90 -2.50 -1.78
N THR A 32 6.59 -3.79 -1.91
CA THR A 32 5.99 -4.35 -3.13
C THR A 32 4.59 -3.76 -3.40
N VAL A 33 3.82 -3.51 -2.34
CA VAL A 33 2.51 -2.85 -2.43
C VAL A 33 2.69 -1.42 -2.93
N LEU A 34 3.63 -0.68 -2.34
CA LEU A 34 3.90 0.71 -2.72
C LEU A 34 4.39 0.81 -4.17
N GLU A 35 5.29 -0.07 -4.58
CA GLU A 35 5.81 -0.13 -5.96
C GLU A 35 4.71 -0.44 -6.98
N HIS A 36 3.79 -1.35 -6.65
CA HIS A 36 2.64 -1.68 -7.50
C HIS A 36 1.77 -0.45 -7.79
N TYR A 37 1.40 0.32 -6.76
CA TYR A 37 0.61 1.54 -6.97
C TYR A 37 1.43 2.69 -7.55
N ALA A 38 2.69 2.84 -7.17
CA ALA A 38 3.58 3.86 -7.73
C ALA A 38 3.83 3.65 -9.24
N GLY A 39 3.85 2.40 -9.71
CA GLY A 39 3.94 2.07 -11.13
C GLY A 39 2.66 2.39 -11.91
N ARG A 40 1.49 2.27 -11.27
CA ARG A 40 0.17 2.57 -11.89
C ARG A 40 -0.20 4.04 -11.83
N PHE A 41 0.25 4.75 -10.80
CA PHE A 41 -0.08 6.14 -10.51
C PHE A 41 1.19 6.95 -10.29
N PRO A 42 1.75 7.58 -11.35
CA PRO A 42 2.99 8.36 -11.24
C PRO A 42 2.94 9.45 -10.16
N ARG A 43 1.77 10.06 -9.97
CA ARG A 43 1.55 11.08 -8.94
C ARG A 43 1.64 10.53 -7.51
N LEU A 44 1.30 9.25 -7.30
CA LEU A 44 1.52 8.57 -6.01
C LEU A 44 3.02 8.35 -5.76
N ARG A 45 3.79 8.02 -6.80
CA ARG A 45 5.25 7.87 -6.71
C ARG A 45 5.97 9.13 -6.26
N GLU A 46 5.50 10.30 -6.71
CA GLU A 46 6.04 11.58 -6.27
C GLU A 46 5.83 11.80 -4.76
N MET A 47 4.76 11.24 -4.20
CA MET A 47 4.40 11.37 -2.79
C MET A 47 4.94 10.24 -1.92
N SER A 48 5.39 9.12 -2.49
CA SER A 48 5.75 7.92 -1.73
C SER A 48 6.92 8.15 -0.76
N ALA A 49 7.77 9.15 -1.02
CA ALA A 49 8.86 9.54 -0.12
C ALA A 49 8.37 10.27 1.15
N SER A 50 7.14 10.78 1.17
CA SER A 50 6.54 11.54 2.28
C SER A 50 5.39 10.80 2.97
N VAL A 51 5.11 9.55 2.57
CA VAL A 51 4.06 8.72 3.14
C VAL A 51 4.70 7.66 4.02
N VAL A 52 4.22 7.54 5.26
CA VAL A 52 4.55 6.42 6.15
C VAL A 52 3.38 5.44 6.07
N PRO A 53 3.59 4.21 5.58
CA PRO A 53 2.52 3.24 5.51
C PRO A 53 2.16 2.71 6.90
N ALA A 54 0.91 2.31 7.07
CA ALA A 54 0.46 1.56 8.22
C ALA A 54 0.11 0.12 7.83
N LEU A 55 0.60 -0.83 8.60
CA LEU A 55 0.22 -2.25 8.54
C LEU A 55 -0.66 -2.55 9.74
N ASN A 56 -1.88 -3.03 9.51
CA ASN A 56 -2.85 -3.35 10.56
C ASN A 56 -3.00 -2.21 11.60
N GLN A 57 -3.21 -0.99 11.09
CA GLN A 57 -3.40 0.23 11.88
C GLN A 57 -2.17 0.67 12.70
N GLN A 58 -0.99 0.12 12.40
CA GLN A 58 0.26 0.50 13.04
C GLN A 58 1.27 0.98 11.99
N PHE A 59 1.83 2.17 12.20
CA PHE A 59 2.90 2.68 11.33
C PHE A 59 4.03 1.66 11.24
N SER A 60 4.41 1.33 10.01
CA SER A 60 5.36 0.27 9.71
C SER A 60 6.38 0.74 8.69
N SER A 61 7.54 0.09 8.68
CA SER A 61 8.53 0.31 7.63
C SER A 61 8.07 -0.33 6.32
N THR A 62 8.58 0.17 5.20
CA THR A 62 8.36 -0.44 3.88
C THR A 62 8.93 -1.87 3.79
N SER A 63 9.88 -2.21 4.65
CA SER A 63 10.47 -3.55 4.76
C SER A 63 9.63 -4.56 5.56
N ALA A 64 8.50 -4.14 6.16
CA ALA A 64 7.63 -5.04 6.91
C ALA A 64 7.09 -6.17 6.02
N MET A 65 7.10 -7.39 6.57
CA MET A 65 6.54 -8.56 5.92
C MET A 65 5.02 -8.54 6.03
N LEU A 66 4.36 -8.91 4.95
CA LEU A 66 2.92 -9.02 4.87
C LEU A 66 2.48 -10.48 4.98
N SER A 67 1.29 -10.66 5.51
CA SER A 67 0.59 -11.93 5.68
C SER A 67 -0.77 -11.89 4.99
N GLU A 68 -1.37 -13.07 4.80
CA GLU A 68 -2.74 -13.20 4.30
C GLU A 68 -3.72 -12.40 5.17
N GLY A 69 -4.56 -11.60 4.53
CA GLY A 69 -5.61 -10.81 5.19
C GLY A 69 -5.14 -9.49 5.81
N ASP A 70 -3.85 -9.15 5.70
CA ASP A 70 -3.33 -7.89 6.23
C ASP A 70 -3.98 -6.67 5.58
N GLU A 71 -4.11 -5.62 6.38
CA GLU A 71 -4.56 -4.29 5.96
C GLU A 71 -3.36 -3.34 5.84
N VAL A 72 -3.24 -2.68 4.70
CA VAL A 72 -2.21 -1.67 4.42
C VAL A 72 -2.88 -0.32 4.14
N ALA A 73 -2.40 0.76 4.75
CA ALA A 73 -2.92 2.13 4.61
C ALA A 73 -1.82 3.16 4.35
#